data_AF-A0A0T9TH30-F1
#
_entry.id   AF-A0A0T9TH30-F1
#
_cell.length_a   1.000
_cell.length_b   1.000
_cell.length_c   1.000
_cell.angle_alpha   90.00
_cell.angle_beta   90.00
_cell.angle_gamma   90.00
#
_symmetry.space_group_name_H-M   'P 1'
#
loop_
_entity.id
_entity.type
_entity.pdbx_description
1 polymer ?
#
loop_
_entity_poly.entity_id
_entity_poly.type
_entity_poly.pdbx_seq_one_letter_code
_entity_poly.pdbx_strand_id
1 'polypeptide(L)' 'MVAAQVALAWLLVQKLWIAPIPGTTKLHRLEENIGGATIELTAADLSEIADVLARVPVQGERYNTQMMKTINR' A
#
# COMPACT_ATOMS: atom_id res chain seq x y z
N MET A 1 -10.46 8.07 -9.62
CA MET A 1 -9.84 7.30 -8.52
C MET A 1 -8.53 6.72 -9.04
N VAL A 2 -7.41 7.06 -8.41
CA VAL A 2 -6.06 6.60 -8.83
C VAL A 2 -5.65 5.38 -8.01
N ALA A 3 -4.87 4.47 -8.58
CA ALA A 3 -4.45 3.23 -7.90
C ALA A 3 -3.79 3.48 -6.52
N ALA A 4 -3.03 4.57 -6.39
CA ALA A 4 -2.43 4.98 -5.11
C ALA A 4 -3.48 5.26 -4.01
N GLN A 5 -4.63 5.80 -4.39
CA GLN A 5 -5.72 6.10 -3.46
C GLN A 5 -6.37 4.82 -2.93
N VAL A 6 -6.66 3.87 -3.82
CA VAL A 6 -7.23 2.56 -3.45
C VAL A 6 -6.26 1.80 -2.56
N ALA A 7 -4.96 1.82 -2.88
CA ALA A 7 -3.94 1.18 -2.06
C ALA A 7 -3.84 1.78 -0.65
N LEU A 8 -3.90 3.12 -0.53
CA LEU A 8 -3.89 3.78 0.77
C LEU A 8 -5.16 3.52 1.57
N ALA A 9 -6.34 3.59 0.94
CA ALA A 9 -7.62 3.28 1.58
C ALA A 9 -7.65 1.84 2.11
N TRP A 10 -7.20 0.89 1.29
CA TRP A 10 -7.09 -0.53 1.67
C TRP A 10 -6.12 -0.74 2.83
N LEU A 11 -5.00 -0.03 2.86
CA LEU A 11 -4.00 -0.15 3.92
C LEU A 11 -4.51 0.40 5.26
N LEU A 12 -5.20 1.54 5.23
CA LEU A 12 -5.74 2.21 6.42
C LEU A 12 -6.81 1.38 7.14
N VAL A 13 -7.60 0.59 6.42
CA VAL A 13 -8.67 -0.23 7.02
C VAL A 13 -8.18 -1.58 7.58
N GLN A 14 -6.94 -2.01 7.29
CA GLN A 14 -6.44 -3.32 7.74
C GLN A 14 -6.36 -3.43 9.27
N LYS A 15 -5.90 -2.39 9.96
CA LYS A 15 -5.79 -2.29 11.43
C LYS A 15 -5.81 -0.83 11.86
N LEU A 16 -6.42 -0.55 13.01
CA LEU A 16 -6.54 0.81 13.57
C LEU A 16 -5.19 1.51 13.82
N TRP A 17 -4.12 0.75 14.08
CA TRP A 17 -2.78 1.28 14.37
C TRP A 17 -1.88 1.42 13.13
N ILE A 18 -2.40 1.20 11.92
CA ILE A 18 -1.62 1.39 10.70
C ILE A 18 -1.63 2.87 10.31
N ALA A 19 -0.45 3.49 10.36
CA ALA A 19 -0.21 4.86 9.94
C ALA A 19 0.73 4.87 8.72
N PRO A 20 0.21 4.90 7.48
CA PRO A 20 1.06 4.94 6.29
C PRO A 20 1.78 6.29 6.19
N ILE A 21 3.04 6.25 5.76
CA ILE A 21 3.91 7.42 5.57
C ILE A 21 4.29 7.58 4.08
N PRO A 22 3.32 7.85 3.19
CA PRO A 22 3.59 7.94 1.76
C PRO A 22 4.43 9.19 1.45
N GLY A 23 5.63 8.99 0.92
CA GLY A 23 6.50 10.08 0.45
C GLY A 23 6.26 10.41 -1.03
N THR A 24 6.23 11.70 -1.36
CA THR A 24 6.21 12.19 -2.76
C THR A 24 6.86 13.57 -2.87
N THR A 25 7.46 13.86 -4.02
CA THR A 25 7.98 15.19 -4.36
C THR A 25 7.03 16.00 -5.24
N LYS A 26 5.94 15.39 -5.72
CA LYS A 26 4.97 15.99 -6.65
C LYS A 26 3.69 16.38 -5.93
N LEU A 27 3.26 17.63 -6.09
CA LEU A 27 2.06 18.17 -5.41
C LEU A 27 0.78 17.39 -5.75
N HIS A 28 0.50 17.11 -7.02
CA HIS A 28 -0.68 16.33 -7.40
C HIS A 28 -0.72 14.93 -6.77
N ARG A 29 0.44 14.34 -6.49
CA ARG A 29 0.52 13.03 -5.81
C ARG A 29 0.22 13.15 -4.31
N LEU A 30 0.57 14.28 -3.70
CA LEU A 30 0.17 14.56 -2.32
C LEU A 30 -1.36 14.65 -2.23
N GLU A 31 -1.98 15.36 -3.16
CA GLU A 31 -3.44 15.49 -3.24
C GLU A 31 -4.11 14.13 -3.46
N GLU A 32 -3.59 13.31 -4.38
CA GLU A 32 -4.03 11.92 -4.56
C GLU A 32 -3.95 11.14 -3.25
N ASN A 33 -2.79 11.15 -2.58
CA ASN A 33 -2.56 10.39 -1.35
C ASN A 33 -3.52 10.80 -0.22
N ILE A 34 -3.75 12.10 -0.05
CA ILE A 34 -4.72 12.63 0.93
C ILE A 34 -6.13 12.15 0.58
N GLY A 35 -6.52 12.18 -0.69
CA GLY A 35 -7.81 11.66 -1.13
C GLY A 35 -7.99 10.15 -0.91
N GLY A 36 -6.90 9.38 -0.78
CA GLY A 36 -6.98 7.97 -0.39
C GLY A 36 -7.48 7.76 1.05
N ALA A 37 -7.19 8.69 1.96
CA ALA A 37 -7.63 8.61 3.35
C ALA A 37 -9.13 8.88 3.53
N THR A 38 -9.80 9.45 2.52
CA THR A 38 -11.24 9.76 2.56
C THR A 38 -12.08 8.68 1.87
N ILE A 39 -11.46 7.65 1.29
CA ILE A 39 -12.18 6.57 0.62
C ILE A 39 -12.61 5.53 1.65
N GLU A 40 -13.90 5.25 1.68
CA GLU A 40 -14.45 4.12 2.42
C GLU A 40 -14.55 2.90 1.51
N LEU A 41 -13.95 1.79 1.93
CA LEU A 41 -14.07 0.51 1.26
C LEU A 41 -15.10 -0.34 2.00
N THR A 42 -16.07 -0.88 1.27
CA THR A 42 -17.07 -1.79 1.80
C THR A 42 -16.48 -3.17 2.07
N ALA A 43 -17.18 -4.00 2.84
CA ALA A 43 -16.78 -5.39 3.05
C ALA A 43 -16.67 -6.18 1.73
N ALA A 44 -17.50 -5.85 0.73
CA ALA A 44 -17.43 -6.47 -0.59
C ALA A 44 -16.15 -6.07 -1.34
N ASP A 45 -15.79 -4.78 -1.32
CA ASP A 45 -14.55 -4.30 -1.94
C ASP A 45 -13.31 -4.96 -1.32
N LEU A 46 -13.30 -5.12 0.01
CA LEU A 46 -12.20 -5.77 0.72
C LEU A 46 -12.10 -7.26 0.38
N SER A 47 -13.24 -7.93 0.23
CA SER A 47 -13.27 -9.34 -0.21
C SER A 47 -12.73 -9.48 -1.63
N GLU A 48 -13.16 -8.61 -2.56
CA GLU A 48 -12.70 -8.64 -3.94
C GLU A 48 -11.19 -8.40 -4.03
N ILE A 49 -10.68 -7.40 -3.31
CA ILE A 49 -9.24 -7.11 -3.26
C ILE A 49 -8.47 -8.32 -2.70
N ALA A 50 -8.97 -8.95 -1.63
CA ALA A 50 -8.34 -10.13 -1.05
C ALA A 50 -8.29 -11.30 -2.04
N ASP A 51 -9.37 -11.57 -2.76
CA ASP A 51 -9.46 -12.64 -3.75
C ASP A 51 -8.50 -12.43 -4.93
N VAL A 52 -8.31 -11.17 -5.36
CA VAL A 52 -7.34 -10.83 -6.40
C VAL A 52 -5.90 -10.99 -5.89
N LEU A 53 -5.60 -10.48 -4.70
CA LEU A 53 -4.26 -10.58 -4.10
C LEU A 53 -3.84 -12.02 -3.82
N ALA A 54 -4.77 -12.90 -3.44
CA ALA A 54 -4.51 -14.32 -3.23
C ALA A 54 -3.99 -15.03 -4.49
N ARG A 55 -4.29 -14.50 -5.68
CA ARG A 55 -3.84 -15.04 -6.98
C ARG A 55 -2.46 -14.50 -7.40
N VAL A 56 -1.92 -13.53 -6.67
CA VAL A 56 -0.63 -12.87 -6.97
C VAL A 56 0.38 -13.23 -5.88
N PRO A 57 1.10 -14.36 -6.01
CA PRO A 57 2.11 -14.73 -5.03
C PRO A 57 3.25 -13.70 -5.02
N VAL A 58 3.64 -13.25 -3.83
CA VAL A 58 4.80 -12.37 -3.66
C VAL A 58 6.06 -13.15 -4.05
N GLN A 59 6.84 -12.63 -5.00
CA GLN A 59 8.07 -13.24 -5.48
C GLN A 59 9.29 -12.42 -5.06
N GLY A 60 10.36 -13.12 -4.72
CA GLY A 60 11.66 -12.52 -4.41
C GLY A 60 11.87 -12.15 -2.93
N GLU A 61 13.12 -11.84 -2.61
CA GLU A 61 13.52 -11.36 -1.28
C GLU A 61 13.44 -9.84 -1.21
N ARG A 62 13.25 -9.28 0.00
CA ARG A 62 13.22 -7.82 0.22
C ARG A 62 14.46 -7.10 -0.30
N TYR A 63 15.61 -7.77 -0.25
CA TYR A 63 16.89 -7.28 -0.74
C TYR A 63 17.59 -8.42 -1.48
N ASN A 64 18.37 -8.09 -2.50
CA ASN A 64 19.24 -9.08 -3.11
C ASN A 64 20.40 -9.46 -2.16
N THR A 65 21.08 -10.57 -2.45
CA THR A 65 22.16 -11.12 -1.61
C THR A 65 23.30 -10.14 -1.36
N GLN A 66 23.59 -9.23 -2.30
CA GLN A 66 24.65 -8.24 -2.14
C GLN A 66 24.22 -7.10 -1.19
N MET A 67 22.99 -6.61 -1.32
CA MET A 67 22.41 -5.59 -0.45
C MET A 67 22.23 -6.11 0.98
N MET A 68 21.85 -7.38 1.16
CA MET A 68 21.73 -8.00 2.48
C MET A 68 23.03 -7.93 3.30
N LYS A 69 24.21 -8.01 2.65
CA LYS A 69 25.52 -7.93 3.34
C LYS A 69 25.86 -6.54 3.90
N THR A 70 25.12 -5.51 3.48
CA THR A 70 25.38 -4.11 3.88
C THR A 70 24.42 -3.59 4.95
N ILE A 71 23.38 -4.36 5.29
CA ILE A 71 22.41 -3.99 6.32
C ILE A 71 23.05 -4.19 7.69
N ASN A 72 22.97 -3.19 8.57
CA ASN A 72 23.53 -3.18 9.93
C ASN A 72 25.06 -3.32 10.00
N ARG A 73 25.78 -2.97 8.93
CA ARG A 73 27.23 -2.73 8.98
C ARG A 73 27.51 -1.35 9.53
#